data_AF-X6LE40-F1
#
_entry.id   AF-X6LE40-F1
#
_cell.length_a   1.000
_cell.length_b   1.000
_cell.length_c   1.000
_cell.angle_alpha   90.00
_cell.angle_beta   90.00
_cell.angle_gamma   90.00
#
_symmetry.space_group_name_H-M   'P 1'
#
loop_
_entity.id
_entity.type
_entity.pdbx_description
1 polymer ?
#
loop_
_entity_poly.entity_id
_entity_poly.type
_entity_poly.pdbx_seq_one_letter_code
_entity_poly.pdbx_strand_id
1 'polypeptide(L)'
;MGNDNSNSIEAEEKWKKNILLKPLRDNPPQLYNQRVIQADIERTRPTLKCFQETKTRREMEVILTEYCHRYEVSYKQGMNYILAPFLMVGITDRIDLFLCFQSFLELYLKSTFNDEEFGSLQCIFRLFRLLGQYHDPTLSAFLDQYEIVPE
;
A
#
# COMPACT_ATOMS: atom_id res chain seq x y z
N MET A 1 11.92 24.00 29.36
CA MET A 1 10.87 23.84 28.32
C MET A 1 11.48 24.25 27.00
N GLY A 2 11.97 23.32 26.19
CA GLY A 2 12.70 23.67 24.97
C GLY A 2 13.30 22.49 24.20
N ASN A 3 12.70 21.29 24.28
CA ASN A 3 13.26 20.07 23.68
C ASN A 3 12.32 19.38 22.67
N ASP A 4 11.15 19.96 22.38
CA ASP A 4 10.17 19.36 21.45
C ASP A 4 10.27 19.89 20.02
N ASN A 5 10.92 21.05 19.82
CA ASN A 5 11.02 21.70 18.51
C ASN A 5 12.21 21.20 17.66
N SER A 6 13.25 20.64 18.28
CA SER A 6 14.44 20.13 17.59
C SER A 6 14.21 18.75 16.97
N ASN A 7 13.53 17.85 17.69
CA ASN A 7 13.22 16.49 17.22
C ASN A 7 12.22 16.48 16.06
N SER A 8 11.28 17.43 16.02
CA SER A 8 10.30 17.57 14.94
C SER A 8 10.93 18.13 13.66
N ILE A 9 11.86 19.08 13.78
CA ILE A 9 12.62 19.62 12.64
C ILE A 9 13.60 18.58 12.07
N GLU A 10 14.28 17.79 12.91
CA GLU A 10 15.15 16.71 12.43
C GLU A 10 14.38 15.57 11.74
N ALA A 11 13.22 15.19 12.28
CA ALA A 11 12.32 14.25 11.62
C ALA A 11 11.80 14.84 10.30
N GLU A 12 11.49 16.14 10.27
CA GLU A 12 11.02 16.82 9.07
C GLU A 12 12.07 16.89 7.94
N GLU A 13 13.31 17.20 8.30
CA GLU A 13 14.41 17.28 7.34
C GLU A 13 14.86 15.90 6.84
N LYS A 14 14.74 14.86 7.68
CA LYS A 14 15.09 13.49 7.33
C LYS A 14 14.10 12.87 6.32
N TRP A 15 12.80 13.15 6.43
CA TRP A 15 11.83 12.67 5.42
C TRP A 15 11.99 13.40 4.08
N LYS A 16 12.22 14.72 4.12
CA LYS A 16 12.45 15.52 2.90
C LYS A 16 13.69 15.02 2.14
N LYS A 17 14.78 14.67 2.83
CA LYS A 17 16.02 14.18 2.19
C LYS A 17 15.86 12.88 1.41
N ASN A 18 14.98 11.96 1.81
CA ASN A 18 14.87 10.65 1.16
C ASN A 18 14.11 10.65 -0.17
N ILE A 19 13.13 11.54 -0.37
CA ILE A 19 12.43 11.66 -1.66
C ILE A 19 13.14 12.62 -2.62
N LEU A 20 13.84 13.63 -2.11
CA LEU A 20 14.50 14.66 -2.93
C LEU A 20 15.74 14.19 -3.71
N LEU A 21 16.39 13.08 -3.33
CA LEU A 21 17.70 12.74 -3.91
C LEU A 21 17.65 12.13 -5.32
N LYS A 22 16.51 11.58 -5.75
CA LYS A 22 16.34 11.11 -7.14
C LYS A 22 14.92 11.39 -7.65
N PRO A 23 14.75 12.09 -8.78
CA PRO A 23 13.43 12.27 -9.39
C PRO A 23 12.80 10.92 -9.73
N LEU A 24 11.47 10.83 -9.67
CA LEU A 24 10.73 9.65 -10.12
C LEU A 24 11.02 9.43 -11.62
N ARG A 25 11.38 8.20 -12.00
CA ARG A 25 11.62 7.87 -13.41
C ARG A 25 10.29 7.87 -14.16
N ASP A 26 10.26 8.47 -15.35
CA ASP A 26 9.08 8.39 -16.23
C ASP A 26 8.82 6.97 -16.74
N ASN A 27 9.90 6.19 -16.92
CA ASN A 27 9.85 4.81 -17.38
C ASN A 27 10.82 3.98 -16.52
N PRO A 28 10.40 3.52 -15.33
CA PRO A 28 11.25 2.69 -14.51
C PRO A 28 11.52 1.34 -15.20
N PRO A 29 12.70 0.71 -14.98
CA PRO A 29 12.98 -0.64 -15.46
C PRO A 29 11.93 -1.63 -14.98
N GLN A 30 11.58 -2.61 -15.80
CA GLN A 30 10.58 -3.62 -15.41
C GLN A 30 11.10 -4.49 -14.26
N LEU A 31 10.20 -4.85 -13.34
CA LEU A 31 10.46 -5.85 -12.31
C LEU A 31 10.33 -7.27 -12.88
N TYR A 32 10.84 -8.28 -12.17
CA TYR A 32 10.66 -9.68 -12.55
C TYR A 32 9.18 -10.08 -12.68
N ASN A 33 8.30 -9.49 -11.85
CA ASN A 33 6.86 -9.72 -11.83
C ASN A 33 6.05 -8.55 -12.42
N GLN A 34 6.62 -7.76 -13.33
CA GLN A 34 5.93 -6.60 -13.94
C GLN A 34 4.57 -6.94 -14.55
N ARG A 35 4.42 -8.14 -15.13
CA ARG A 35 3.14 -8.60 -15.70
C ARG A 35 2.01 -8.67 -14.67
N VAL A 36 2.33 -8.93 -13.40
CA VAL A 36 1.35 -8.95 -12.32
C VAL A 36 0.84 -7.53 -12.03
N ILE A 37 1.74 -6.53 -12.01
CA ILE A 37 1.35 -5.12 -11.89
C ILE A 37 0.39 -4.73 -13.01
N GLN A 38 0.73 -5.07 -14.25
CA GLN A 38 -0.09 -4.73 -15.42
C GLN A 38 -1.49 -5.34 -15.35
N ALA A 39 -1.58 -6.65 -15.06
CA ALA A 39 -2.85 -7.33 -14.89
C ALA A 39 -3.69 -6.75 -13.73
N ASP A 40 -3.04 -6.40 -12.62
CA ASP A 40 -3.68 -5.81 -11.44
C ASP A 40 -4.23 -4.41 -11.72
N ILE A 41 -3.50 -3.58 -12.46
CA ILE A 41 -3.94 -2.26 -12.88
C ILE A 41 -5.18 -2.36 -13.78
N GLU A 42 -5.18 -3.28 -14.74
CA GLU A 42 -6.33 -3.48 -15.64
C GLU A 42 -7.63 -3.83 -14.91
N ARG A 43 -7.52 -4.65 -13.85
CA ARG A 43 -8.65 -5.05 -13.01
C ARG A 43 -8.90 -4.12 -11.81
N THR A 44 -8.15 -3.03 -11.66
CA THR A 44 -8.37 -2.08 -10.55
C THR A 44 -9.63 -1.29 -10.79
N ARG A 45 -10.64 -1.47 -9.92
CA ARG A 45 -11.90 -0.69 -9.96
C ARG A 45 -12.48 -0.58 -11.39
N PRO A 46 -12.73 -1.69 -12.09
CA PRO A 46 -12.93 -1.71 -13.54
C PRO A 46 -14.22 -0.98 -13.98
N THR A 47 -15.15 -0.74 -13.06
CA THR A 47 -16.39 0.00 -13.31
C THR A 47 -16.21 1.51 -13.30
N LEU A 48 -15.08 2.03 -12.78
CA LEU A 48 -14.80 3.46 -12.68
C LEU A 48 -14.00 3.94 -13.89
N LYS A 49 -14.54 4.92 -14.63
CA LYS A 49 -13.94 5.43 -15.88
C LYS A 49 -12.51 5.92 -15.70
N CYS A 50 -12.19 6.59 -14.59
CA CYS A 50 -10.84 7.11 -14.35
C CYS A 50 -9.75 6.01 -14.33
N PHE A 51 -10.09 4.77 -13.93
CA PHE A 51 -9.16 3.63 -13.93
C PHE A 51 -9.12 2.88 -15.28
N GLN A 52 -9.99 3.22 -16.22
CA GLN A 52 -9.95 2.72 -17.60
C GLN A 52 -9.01 3.58 -18.47
N GLU A 53 -8.71 4.80 -18.05
CA GLU A 53 -7.86 5.73 -18.79
C GLU A 53 -6.41 5.25 -18.83
N THR A 54 -5.83 5.22 -20.03
CA THR A 54 -4.43 4.82 -20.27
C THR A 54 -3.44 5.65 -19.46
N LYS A 55 -3.72 6.95 -19.28
CA LYS A 55 -2.88 7.84 -18.47
C LYS A 55 -2.84 7.39 -17.01
N THR A 56 -4.00 7.16 -16.40
CA THR A 56 -4.10 6.70 -15.01
C THR A 56 -3.40 5.36 -14.82
N ARG A 57 -3.64 4.40 -15.73
CA ARG A 57 -2.99 3.09 -15.69
C ARG A 57 -1.47 3.19 -15.78
N ARG A 58 -0.97 4.05 -16.66
CA ARG A 58 0.47 4.31 -16.80
C ARG A 58 1.04 4.94 -15.53
N GLU A 59 0.37 5.93 -14.95
CA GLU A 59 0.83 6.54 -13.70
C GLU A 59 0.85 5.52 -12.55
N MET A 60 -0.18 4.66 -12.44
CA MET A 60 -0.18 3.57 -11.46
C MET A 60 1.00 2.63 -11.65
N GLU A 61 1.29 2.22 -12.89
CA GLU A 61 2.41 1.33 -13.19
C GLU A 61 3.74 1.97 -12.79
N VAL A 62 3.95 3.24 -13.15
CA VAL A 62 5.17 3.99 -12.78
C VAL A 62 5.32 4.08 -11.26
N ILE A 63 4.27 4.46 -10.53
CA ILE A 63 4.32 4.62 -9.08
C ILE A 63 4.63 3.29 -8.37
N LEU A 64 3.93 2.21 -8.75
CA LEU A 64 4.12 0.89 -8.14
C LEU A 64 5.52 0.34 -8.44
N THR A 65 5.97 0.44 -9.69
CA THR A 65 7.31 -0.01 -10.08
C THR A 65 8.41 0.85 -9.43
N GLU A 66 8.24 2.17 -9.35
CA GLU A 66 9.17 3.07 -8.63
C GLU A 66 9.30 2.70 -7.17
N TYR A 67 8.17 2.43 -6.50
CA TYR A 67 8.15 2.08 -5.09
C TYR A 67 8.96 0.80 -4.86
N CYS A 68 8.70 -0.25 -5.63
CA CYS A 68 9.43 -1.51 -5.53
C CYS A 68 10.95 -1.34 -5.73
N HIS A 69 11.38 -0.52 -6.69
CA HIS A 69 12.80 -0.25 -6.90
C HIS A 69 13.45 0.55 -5.76
N ARG A 70 12.78 1.59 -5.28
CA ARG A 70 13.33 2.48 -4.24
C ARG A 70 13.47 1.79 -2.89
N TYR A 71 12.57 0.85 -2.61
CA TYR A 71 12.49 0.16 -1.32
C TYR A 71 13.00 -1.28 -1.37
N GLU A 72 13.47 -1.73 -2.53
CA GLU A 72 13.99 -3.09 -2.74
C GLU A 72 12.98 -4.18 -2.33
N VAL A 73 11.70 -3.95 -2.65
CA VAL A 73 10.59 -4.87 -2.35
C VAL A 73 9.97 -5.41 -3.63
N SER A 74 9.45 -6.64 -3.56
CA SER A 74 8.63 -7.20 -4.64
C SER A 74 7.23 -6.58 -4.64
N TYR A 75 6.67 -6.37 -5.83
CA TYR A 75 5.25 -6.03 -5.94
C TYR A 75 4.40 -7.18 -5.38
N LYS A 76 3.39 -6.84 -4.58
CA LYS A 76 2.39 -7.77 -4.06
C LYS A 76 1.01 -7.34 -4.50
N GLN A 77 0.22 -8.34 -4.90
CA GLN A 77 -1.17 -8.15 -5.29
C GLN A 77 -1.93 -7.43 -4.17
N GLY A 78 -2.71 -6.41 -4.55
CA GLY A 78 -3.44 -5.55 -3.62
C GLY A 78 -2.83 -4.17 -3.43
N MET A 79 -1.53 -3.99 -3.68
CA MET A 79 -0.90 -2.66 -3.63
C MET A 79 -1.54 -1.66 -4.62
N ASN A 80 -2.00 -2.13 -5.77
CA ASN A 80 -2.81 -1.35 -6.73
C ASN A 80 -4.10 -0.77 -6.11
N TYR A 81 -4.76 -1.53 -5.23
CA TYR A 81 -5.94 -1.06 -4.50
C TYR A 81 -5.61 -0.12 -3.36
N ILE A 82 -4.41 -0.18 -2.79
CA ILE A 82 -3.92 0.80 -1.82
C ILE A 82 -3.59 2.13 -2.51
N LEU A 83 -3.05 2.09 -3.74
CA LEU A 83 -2.77 3.29 -4.53
C LEU A 83 -4.06 4.00 -5.01
N ALA A 84 -5.08 3.22 -5.37
CA ALA A 84 -6.29 3.74 -6.00
C ALA A 84 -7.00 4.91 -5.27
N PRO A 85 -7.20 4.88 -3.93
CA PRO A 85 -7.82 5.99 -3.20
C PRO A 85 -7.11 7.34 -3.40
N PHE A 86 -5.78 7.37 -3.50
CA PHE A 86 -5.02 8.60 -3.69
C PHE A 86 -5.29 9.26 -5.04
N LEU A 87 -5.53 8.46 -6.08
CA LEU A 87 -6.00 8.94 -7.39
C LEU A 87 -7.45 9.42 -7.31
N MET A 88 -8.31 8.72 -6.57
CA MET A 88 -9.73 9.05 -6.44
C MET A 88 -9.99 10.38 -5.71
N VAL A 89 -9.13 10.74 -4.74
CA VAL A 89 -9.21 12.05 -4.07
C VAL A 89 -8.62 13.19 -4.90
N GLY A 90 -8.12 12.90 -6.10
CA GLY A 90 -7.70 13.91 -7.07
C GLY A 90 -6.25 14.39 -6.92
N ILE A 91 -5.35 13.59 -6.33
CA ILE A 91 -3.92 13.91 -6.35
C ILE A 91 -3.39 13.79 -7.78
N THR A 92 -3.02 14.92 -8.38
CA THR A 92 -2.57 14.98 -9.78
C THR A 92 -1.06 15.04 -9.94
N ASP A 93 -0.34 15.55 -8.93
CA ASP A 93 1.11 15.59 -8.95
C ASP A 93 1.68 14.20 -8.63
N ARG A 94 2.61 13.72 -9.45
CA ARG A 94 3.17 12.37 -9.32
C ARG A 94 3.99 12.22 -8.04
N ILE A 95 4.72 13.27 -7.65
CA ILE A 95 5.56 13.24 -6.46
C ILE A 95 4.67 13.16 -5.23
N ASP A 96 3.63 13.98 -5.17
CA ASP A 96 2.65 13.94 -4.08
C ASP A 96 1.95 12.56 -4.02
N LEU A 97 1.55 12.02 -5.17
CA LEU A 97 0.93 10.70 -5.26
C LEU A 97 1.87 9.60 -4.72
N PHE A 98 3.13 9.63 -5.14
CA PHE A 98 4.15 8.69 -4.66
C PHE A 98 4.36 8.82 -3.15
N LEU A 99 4.51 10.04 -2.65
CA LEU A 99 4.75 10.35 -1.25
C LEU A 99 3.60 9.89 -0.35
N CYS A 100 2.36 10.20 -0.72
CA CYS A 100 1.18 9.77 0.02
C CYS A 100 1.08 8.24 0.06
N PHE A 101 1.27 7.58 -1.08
CA PHE A 101 1.25 6.13 -1.16
C PHE A 101 2.35 5.48 -0.30
N GLN A 102 3.58 5.95 -0.45
CA GLN A 102 4.75 5.47 0.28
C GLN A 102 4.59 5.67 1.79
N SER A 103 4.19 6.87 2.21
CA SER A 103 4.00 7.21 3.62
C SER A 103 2.90 6.35 4.24
N PHE A 104 1.81 6.10 3.51
CA PHE A 104 0.74 5.23 3.97
C PHE A 104 1.21 3.79 4.17
N LEU A 105 1.97 3.25 3.22
CA LEU A 105 2.54 1.91 3.36
C LEU A 105 3.49 1.82 4.56
N GLU A 106 4.39 2.78 4.74
CA GLU A 106 5.34 2.76 5.86
C GLU A 106 4.67 2.90 7.23
N LEU A 107 3.64 3.73 7.33
CA LEU A 107 2.96 4.00 8.61
C LEU A 107 2.03 2.86 9.02
N TYR A 108 1.30 2.28 8.06
CA TYR A 108 0.18 1.38 8.38
C TYR A 108 0.38 -0.07 7.94
N LEU A 109 1.18 -0.32 6.89
CA LEU A 109 1.22 -1.62 6.20
C LEU A 109 2.64 -2.14 5.97
N LYS A 110 3.63 -1.60 6.69
CA LYS A 110 5.06 -1.94 6.53
C LYS A 110 5.29 -3.44 6.63
N SER A 111 4.74 -4.07 7.66
CA SER A 111 4.90 -5.51 7.88
C SER A 111 4.02 -6.34 6.94
N THR A 112 2.94 -5.77 6.39
CA THR A 112 1.99 -6.49 5.52
C THR A 112 2.59 -6.76 4.14
N PHE A 113 3.30 -5.77 3.57
CA PHE A 113 3.86 -5.91 2.23
C PHE A 113 5.36 -6.24 2.19
N ASN A 114 6.07 -6.21 3.32
CA ASN A 114 7.48 -6.64 3.36
C ASN A 114 7.68 -8.12 3.67
N ASP A 115 6.67 -8.80 4.24
CA ASP A 115 6.76 -10.20 4.66
C ASP A 115 6.28 -11.16 3.55
N GLU A 116 7.13 -12.06 3.07
CA GLU A 116 6.80 -13.03 2.02
C GLU A 116 5.66 -13.97 2.42
N GLU A 117 5.51 -14.26 3.72
CA GLU A 117 4.50 -15.21 4.23
C GLU A 117 3.22 -14.50 4.71
N PHE A 118 3.12 -13.18 4.57
CA PHE A 118 2.01 -12.37 5.10
C PHE A 118 1.73 -12.64 6.59
N GLY A 119 2.74 -12.97 7.39
CA GLY A 119 2.59 -13.31 8.81
C GLY A 119 1.98 -12.19 9.63
N SER A 120 2.26 -10.93 9.31
CA SER A 120 1.58 -9.79 9.95
C SER A 120 0.07 -9.74 9.65
N LEU A 121 -0.36 -10.12 8.44
CA LEU A 121 -1.78 -10.22 8.09
C LEU A 121 -2.45 -11.38 8.84
N GLN A 122 -1.76 -12.52 8.96
CA GLN A 122 -2.19 -13.65 9.78
C GLN A 122 -2.37 -13.25 11.26
N CYS A 123 -1.47 -12.42 11.80
CA CYS A 123 -1.64 -11.85 13.14
C CYS A 123 -2.89 -10.96 13.24
N ILE A 124 -3.16 -10.13 12.22
CA ILE A 124 -4.38 -9.30 12.17
C ILE A 124 -5.63 -10.18 12.16
N PHE A 125 -5.67 -11.27 11.38
CA PHE A 125 -6.80 -12.19 11.35
C PHE A 125 -7.05 -12.87 12.70
N ARG A 126 -5.99 -13.28 13.40
CA ARG A 126 -6.12 -13.83 14.75
C ARG A 126 -6.71 -12.82 15.73
N LEU A 127 -6.25 -11.56 15.68
CA LEU A 127 -6.82 -10.49 16.50
C LEU A 127 -8.28 -10.21 16.15
N PHE A 128 -8.62 -10.21 14.86
CA PHE A 128 -9.99 -10.03 14.39
C PHE A 128 -10.91 -11.15 14.89
N ARG A 129 -10.46 -12.40 14.85
CA ARG A 129 -11.20 -13.54 15.42
C ARG A 129 -11.44 -13.37 16.93
N LEU A 130 -10.43 -12.92 17.69
CA LEU A 130 -10.59 -12.65 19.12
C LEU A 130 -11.62 -11.55 19.39
N LEU A 131 -11.65 -10.49 18.57
CA LEU A 131 -12.69 -9.46 18.65
C LEU A 131 -14.08 -10.04 18.36
N GLY A 132 -14.20 -10.92 17.37
CA GLY A 132 -15.44 -11.64 17.06
C GLY A 132 -15.95 -12.45 18.26
N GLN A 133 -15.07 -13.23 18.88
CA GLN A 133 -15.38 -14.01 20.08
C GLN A 133 -15.83 -13.15 21.26
N TYR A 134 -15.25 -11.96 21.42
CA TYR A 134 -15.62 -11.03 22.48
C TYR A 134 -16.98 -10.35 22.23
N HIS A 135 -17.22 -9.89 21.00
CA HIS A 135 -18.42 -9.10 20.67
C HIS A 135 -19.64 -9.95 20.34
N ASP A 136 -19.47 -11.08 19.66
CA ASP A 136 -20.56 -12.03 19.33
C ASP A 136 -20.03 -13.49 19.34
N PRO A 137 -19.97 -14.11 20.53
CA PRO A 137 -19.46 -15.48 20.65
C PRO A 137 -20.33 -16.51 19.92
N THR A 138 -21.63 -16.25 19.72
CA THR A 138 -22.52 -17.20 19.04
C THR A 138 -22.22 -17.23 17.55
N LEU A 139 -22.10 -16.06 16.92
CA LEU A 139 -21.67 -15.95 15.53
C LEU A 139 -20.27 -16.51 15.35
N SER A 140 -19.33 -16.18 16.24
CA SER A 140 -17.95 -16.66 16.12
C SER A 140 -17.87 -18.20 16.20
N ALA A 141 -18.60 -18.82 17.12
CA ALA A 141 -18.66 -20.28 17.22
C ALA A 141 -19.35 -20.91 15.99
N PHE A 142 -20.38 -20.28 15.44
CA PHE A 142 -21.01 -20.72 14.21
C PHE A 142 -20.03 -20.69 13.03
N LEU A 143 -19.28 -19.60 12.84
CA LEU A 143 -18.28 -19.50 11.77
C LEU A 143 -17.17 -20.56 11.94
N ASP A 144 -16.67 -20.74 13.16
CA ASP A 144 -15.68 -21.77 13.48
C ASP A 144 -16.19 -23.19 13.16
N GLN A 145 -17.48 -23.48 13.43
CA GLN A 145 -18.10 -24.78 13.13
C GLN A 145 -18.09 -25.12 11.64
N TYR A 146 -18.18 -24.11 10.77
CA TYR A 146 -18.15 -24.28 9.31
C TYR A 146 -16.78 -23.99 8.70
N GLU A 147 -15.73 -23.92 9.51
CA GLU A 147 -14.36 -23.64 9.08
C GLU A 147 -14.22 -22.32 8.30
N ILE A 148 -15.11 -21.35 8.59
CA ILE A 148 -15.07 -20.01 8.01
C ILE A 148 -14.13 -19.16 8.86
N VAL A 149 -12.86 -19.15 8.45
CA VAL A 149 -11.80 -18.36 9.10
C VAL A 149 -11.64 -16.99 8.43
N PRO A 150 -11.04 -15.99 9.09
CA PRO A 150 -10.89 -14.65 8.52
C PRO A 150 -9.97 -14.54 7.29
N GLU A 151 -9.11 -15.53 7.04
CA GLU A 151 -8.23 -15.65 5.86
C GLU A 151 -8.97 -15.81 4.53
#